data_AF-A0A2V8IND2-F1
#
_entry.id   AF-A0A2V8IND2-F1
#
_cell.length_a   1.000
_cell.length_b   1.000
_cell.length_c   1.000
_cell.angle_alpha   90.00
_cell.angle_beta   90.00
_cell.angle_gamma   90.00
#
_symmetry.space_group_name_H-M   'P 1'
#
loop_
_entity.id
_entity.type
_entity.pdbx_description
1 polymer ?
#
loop_
_entity_poly.entity_id
_entity_poly.type
_entity_poly.pdbx_seq_one_letter_code
_entity_poly.pdbx_strand_id
1 'polypeptide(L)' 'MIENNQFLPLDPWNGPNATMGGIAAANAQGPFRAVGTIRDWIIGMKVAEVTGRISKAGGRVVKNVTGYDLHKLYTGSIG' A
#
# COMPACT_ATOMS: atom_id res chain seq x y z
N MET A 1 -11.16 12.30 -8.50
CA MET A 1 -10.22 13.43 -8.35
C MET A 1 -10.89 14.41 -7.40
N ILE A 2 -10.32 14.61 -6.21
CA ILE A 2 -11.08 14.96 -4.99
C ILE A 2 -10.44 16.21 -4.37
N GLU A 3 -11.23 17.28 -4.23
CA GLU A 3 -11.05 18.54 -3.48
C GLU A 3 -9.71 19.31 -3.55
N ASN A 4 -8.58 18.65 -3.37
CA ASN A 4 -7.25 19.26 -3.22
C ASN A 4 -6.38 19.18 -4.48
N ASN A 5 -6.98 18.93 -5.65
CA ASN A 5 -6.28 18.74 -6.93
C ASN A 5 -5.19 17.63 -6.87
N GLN A 6 -5.42 16.62 -6.04
CA GLN A 6 -4.53 15.47 -5.89
C GLN A 6 -5.01 14.28 -6.71
N PHE A 7 -4.03 13.54 -7.24
CA PHE A 7 -4.23 12.34 -8.02
C PHE A 7 -3.48 11.17 -7.38
N LEU A 8 -4.17 10.07 -7.16
CA LEU A 8 -3.59 8.81 -6.73
C LEU A 8 -3.43 7.93 -7.98
N PRO A 9 -2.20 7.64 -8.43
CA PRO A 9 -1.96 6.87 -9.65
C PRO A 9 -2.15 5.36 -9.42
N LEU A 10 -3.31 4.98 -8.85
CA LEU A 10 -3.72 3.61 -8.65
C LEU A 10 -5.01 3.38 -9.42
N ASP A 11 -4.99 2.38 -10.29
CA ASP A 11 -6.16 1.97 -11.07
C ASP A 11 -6.32 0.45 -10.97
N PRO A 12 -6.88 -0.07 -9.86
CA PRO A 12 -7.09 -1.50 -9.71
C PRO A 12 -8.22 -1.98 -10.62
N TRP A 13 -8.01 -3.12 -11.30
CA TRP A 13 -9.00 -3.71 -12.22
C TRP A 13 -10.39 -3.97 -11.58
N ASN A 14 -10.45 -4.13 -10.26
CA ASN A 14 -11.70 -4.43 -9.53
C ASN A 14 -12.61 -3.20 -9.30
N GLY A 15 -12.27 -2.03 -9.84
CA GLY A 15 -13.14 -0.85 -9.81
C GLY A 15 -13.42 -0.32 -8.39
N PRO A 16 -14.55 0.40 -8.18
CA PRO A 16 -14.84 1.13 -6.93
C PRO A 16 -15.04 0.24 -5.69
N ASN A 17 -15.19 -1.07 -5.86
CA ASN A 17 -15.31 -2.03 -4.77
C ASN A 17 -13.96 -2.47 -4.19
N ALA A 18 -12.84 -2.10 -4.83
CA ALA A 18 -11.51 -2.43 -4.35
C ALA A 18 -11.16 -1.60 -3.11
N THR A 19 -10.77 -2.27 -2.02
CA THR A 19 -10.30 -1.59 -0.81
C THR A 19 -8.79 -1.36 -0.89
N MET A 20 -8.29 -0.29 -0.24
CA MET A 20 -6.84 -0.01 -0.18
C MET A 20 -6.05 -1.19 0.42
N GLY A 21 -6.61 -1.86 1.43
CA GLY A 21 -6.01 -3.05 2.03
C GLY A 21 -5.96 -4.24 1.06
N GLY A 22 -7.04 -4.49 0.33
CA GLY A 22 -7.09 -5.55 -0.68
C GLY A 22 -6.14 -5.29 -1.85
N ILE A 23 -6.04 -4.03 -2.32
CA ILE A 23 -5.10 -3.64 -3.38
C ILE A 23 -3.65 -3.84 -2.92
N ALA A 24 -3.32 -3.44 -1.69
CA ALA A 24 -1.99 -3.63 -1.13
C ALA A 24 -1.68 -5.12 -0.90
N ALA A 25 -2.61 -5.88 -0.33
CA ALA A 25 -2.45 -7.32 -0.08
C ALA A 25 -2.32 -8.13 -1.37
N ALA A 26 -3.08 -7.81 -2.43
CA ALA A 26 -3.01 -8.48 -3.72
C ALA A 26 -1.94 -7.91 -4.67
N ASN A 27 -1.26 -6.82 -4.27
CA ASN A 27 -0.38 -6.04 -5.15
C ASN A 27 -1.05 -5.71 -6.50
N ALA A 28 -2.34 -5.38 -6.48
CA ALA A 28 -3.14 -5.18 -7.68
C ALA A 28 -2.64 -3.96 -8.48
N GLN A 29 -2.39 -4.15 -9.77
CA GLN A 29 -1.87 -3.12 -10.67
C GLN A 29 -2.83 -2.88 -11.82
N GLY A 30 -2.73 -1.69 -12.42
CA GLY A 30 -3.44 -1.33 -13.64
C GLY A 30 -2.56 -0.60 -14.65
N PRO A 31 -3.17 0.07 -15.64
CA PRO A 31 -2.47 0.79 -16.71
C PRO A 31 -1.45 1.83 -16.19
N PHE A 32 -1.70 2.42 -15.03
CA PHE A 32 -0.78 3.37 -14.40
C PHE A 32 0.47 2.75 -13.76
N ARG A 33 0.72 1.44 -13.92
CA ARG A 33 1.96 0.80 -13.46
C ARG A 33 3.23 1.50 -13.96
N ALA A 34 3.19 2.11 -15.15
CA ALA A 34 4.32 2.83 -15.72
C ALA A 34 4.79 4.04 -14.87
N VAL A 35 3.91 4.62 -14.05
CA VAL A 35 4.26 5.73 -13.15
C VAL A 35 4.65 5.29 -11.74
N GLY A 36 4.57 4.00 -11.43
CA GLY A 36 4.95 3.41 -10.14
C GLY A 36 3.97 2.32 -9.71
N THR A 37 4.41 1.44 -8.81
CA THR A 37 3.56 0.38 -8.26
C THR A 37 3.01 0.75 -6.89
N ILE A 38 1.91 0.12 -6.45
CA ILE A 38 1.40 0.28 -5.08
C ILE A 38 2.50 0.15 -4.00
N ARG A 39 3.47 -0.75 -4.21
CA ARG A 39 4.61 -0.97 -3.30
C ARG A 39 5.49 0.28 -3.16
N ASP A 40 5.62 1.07 -4.21
CA ASP A 40 6.44 2.29 -4.23
C ASP A 40 5.71 3.48 -3.59
N TRP A 41 4.38 3.48 -3.66
CA TRP A 41 3.53 4.54 -3.12
C TRP A 41 3.18 4.37 -1.63
N ILE A 42 3.34 3.16 -1.07
CA ILE A 42 3.10 2.91 0.36
C ILE A 42 4.25 3.47 1.19
N ILE A 43 3.95 4.50 2.00
CA ILE A 43 4.90 5.07 2.98
C ILE A 43 4.80 4.39 4.36
N GLY A 44 3.69 3.71 4.63
CA GLY A 44 3.50 2.94 5.85
C GLY A 44 2.18 2.17 5.88
N MET A 45 2.17 1.10 6.68
CA MET A 45 1.06 0.17 6.85
C MET A 45 0.98 -0.29 8.31
N LYS A 46 -0.24 -0.60 8.76
CA LYS A 46 -0.47 -1.34 10.01
C LYS A 46 -1.07 -2.68 9.64
N VAL A 47 -0.51 -3.77 10.17
CA VAL A 47 -0.95 -5.13 9.89
C VAL A 47 -1.29 -5.82 11.20
N ALA A 48 -2.44 -6.47 11.24
CA ALA A 48 -2.82 -7.34 12.35
C ALA A 48 -2.28 -8.73 12.07
N GLU A 49 -1.43 -9.23 12.97
CA GLU A 49 -0.86 -10.57 12.89
C GLU A 49 -1.82 -11.61 13.46
N VAL A 50 -1.60 -12.88 13.11
CA VAL A 50 -2.33 -14.03 13.66
C VAL A 50 -2.23 -14.14 15.18
N THR A 51 -1.19 -13.56 15.77
CA THR A 51 -0.98 -13.50 17.23
C THR A 51 -1.85 -12.43 17.92
N GLY A 52 -2.61 -11.63 17.15
CA GLY A 52 -3.39 -10.50 17.64
C GLY A 52 -2.57 -9.21 17.84
N ARG A 53 -1.27 -9.23 17.55
CA ARG A 53 -0.41 -8.05 17.62
C ARG A 53 -0.59 -7.18 16.38
N ILE A 54 -0.49 -5.86 16.55
CA ILE A 54 -0.48 -4.91 15.44
C ILE A 54 0.97 -4.53 15.16
N SER A 55 1.47 -4.98 14.01
CA SER A 55 2.77 -4.59 13.49
C SER A 55 2.65 -3.31 12.67
N LYS A 56 3.51 -2.34 12.97
CA LYS A 56 3.59 -1.07 12.24
C LYS A 56 4.81 -1.09 11.34
N ALA A 57 4.58 -0.91 10.05
CA ALA A 57 5.63 -0.80 9.05
C ALA A 57 5.63 0.62 8.47
N GLY A 58 6.79 1.28 8.44
CA GLY A 58 6.90 2.63 7.87
C GLY A 58 6.24 3.74 8.70
N GLY A 59 6.12 4.92 8.09
CA GLY A 59 5.63 6.14 8.74
C GLY A 59 5.34 7.26 7.75
N ARG A 60 4.90 8.42 8.25
CA ARG A 60 4.59 9.58 7.39
C ARG A 60 5.84 10.28 6.82
N VAL A 61 7.03 9.84 7.22
CA VAL A 61 8.32 10.42 6.80
C VAL A 61 8.92 9.60 5.69
N VAL A 62 9.36 10.26 4.62
CA VAL A 62 9.98 9.63 3.43
C VAL A 62 11.30 8.95 3.77
N LYS A 63 12.08 9.55 4.69
CA LYS A 63 13.34 9.00 5.15
C LYS A 63 13.12 8.25 6.46
N ASN A 64 12.75 6.99 6.34
CA ASN A 64 12.76 6.06 7.46
C ASN A 64 13.87 5.03 7.23
N VAL A 65 14.92 5.07 8.06
CA VAL A 65 16.11 4.19 7.95
C VAL A 65 16.14 3.16 9.10
N THR A 66 15.12 3.14 9.94
CA THR A 66 15.09 2.29 11.13
C THR A 66 14.33 1.01 10.84
N GLY A 67 15.05 -0.11 10.82
CA GLY A 67 14.49 -1.46 10.67
C GLY A 67 14.28 -1.89 9.22
N TYR A 68 13.56 -3.00 9.03
CA TYR A 68 13.27 -3.57 7.72
C TYR A 68 12.04 -2.93 7.07
N ASP A 69 12.00 -2.91 5.74
CA ASP A 69 10.86 -2.46 4.93
C ASP A 69 9.70 -3.48 4.96
N LEU A 70 9.14 -3.73 6.15
CA LEU A 70 8.05 -4.70 6.36
C LEU A 70 6.81 -4.39 5.51
N HIS A 71 6.58 -3.13 5.14
CA HIS A 71 5.46 -2.75 4.28
C HIS A 71 5.59 -3.36 2.87
N LYS A 72 6.83 -3.52 2.36
CA LYS A 72 7.10 -4.21 1.09
C LYS A 72 6.90 -5.71 1.19
N LEU A 73 7.13 -6.29 2.37
CA LEU A 73 6.89 -7.71 2.65
C LEU A 73 5.39 -8.02 2.65
N TYR A 74 4.57 -7.21 3.33
CA TYR A 74 3.12 -7.39 3.38
C TYR A 74 2.42 -7.06 2.05
N THR A 75 3.03 -6.23 1.21
CA THR A 75 2.47 -5.91 -0.11
C THR A 75 2.60 -7.10 -1.07
N GLY A 76 1.47 -7.72 -1.40
CA GLY A 76 1.42 -8.96 -2.19
C GLY A 76 1.28 -10.24 -1.36
N SER A 77 1.07 -10.15 -0.03
CA SER A 77 0.92 -11.34 0.84
C SER A 77 -0.44 -12.04 0.71
N ILE A 78 -1.44 -11.38 0.11
CA ILE A 78 -2.84 -11.86 0.02
C ILE A 78 -3.50 -12.05 1.40
N GLY A 79 -2.93 -11.42 2.44
CA GLY A 79 -3.30 -11.61 3.85
C GLY A 79 -2.16 -12.27 4.59
#